data_AF-A0A7Y2L4G8-F1
#
_entry.id   AF-A0A7Y2L4G8-F1
#
_cell.length_a   1.000
_cell.length_b   1.000
_cell.length_c   1.000
_cell.angle_alpha   90.00
_cell.angle_beta   90.00
_cell.angle_gamma   90.00
#
_symmetry.space_group_name_H-M   'P 1'
#
loop_
_entity.id
_entity.type
_entity.pdbx_description
1 polymer ?
#
loop_
_entity_poly.entity_id
_entity_poly.type
_entity_poly.pdbx_seq_one_letter_code
_entity_poly.pdbx_strand_id
1 'polypeptide(L)'
;YLPAVNPERSAQFVVSNDGRQLNVFINPYSGEVLGEQDARFNLQAVARALHGELMIGTVGDRLVELAAGWGVVLVVSGLYLWWPRGQSAAGILWPRLSRRGRVLWRDLHAVTGFWGAALLLFMLLSGMTWTG
;
A
#
# COMPACT_ATOMS: atom_id res chain seq x y z
N TYR A 1 19.45 1.78 -16.41
CA TYR A 1 19.51 0.49 -17.09
C TYR A 1 19.16 -0.59 -16.08
N LEU A 2 18.20 -1.45 -16.39
CA LEU A 2 17.88 -2.64 -15.61
C LEU A 2 18.12 -3.86 -16.51
N PRO A 3 19.05 -4.75 -16.14
CA PRO A 3 19.34 -5.93 -16.94
C PRO A 3 18.15 -6.91 -16.91
N ALA A 4 18.03 -7.69 -17.98
CA ALA A 4 17.05 -8.78 -18.03
C ALA A 4 17.37 -9.82 -16.95
N VAL A 5 16.36 -10.16 -16.12
CA VAL A 5 16.53 -11.10 -15.00
C VAL A 5 16.65 -12.54 -15.49
N ASN A 6 16.10 -12.85 -16.67
CA ASN A 6 16.20 -14.15 -17.33
C ASN A 6 16.05 -14.01 -18.86
N PRO A 7 16.22 -15.10 -19.64
CA PRO A 7 16.20 -15.03 -21.10
C PRO A 7 14.86 -14.63 -21.73
N GLU A 8 13.75 -14.79 -20.99
CA GLU A 8 12.40 -14.45 -21.44
C GLU A 8 11.98 -13.02 -21.07
N ARG A 9 12.88 -12.24 -20.44
CA ARG A 9 12.58 -10.89 -19.97
C ARG A 9 13.32 -9.84 -20.78
N SER A 10 12.66 -8.71 -21.01
CA SER A 10 13.25 -7.55 -21.66
C SER A 10 14.24 -6.85 -20.73
N ALA A 11 15.33 -6.33 -21.29
CA ALA A 11 16.15 -5.31 -20.64
C ALA A 11 15.44 -3.95 -20.71
N GLN A 12 15.50 -3.16 -19.64
CA GLN A 12 14.85 -1.85 -19.59
C GLN A 12 15.88 -0.71 -19.56
N PHE A 13 15.66 0.26 -20.45
CA PHE A 13 16.43 1.49 -20.52
C PHE A 13 15.52 2.69 -20.24
N VAL A 14 16.05 3.69 -19.54
CA VAL A 14 15.37 4.98 -19.37
C VAL A 14 16.05 5.95 -20.33
N VAL A 15 15.31 6.42 -21.32
CA VAL A 15 15.81 7.34 -22.36
C VAL A 15 15.09 8.67 -22.21
N SER A 16 15.83 9.77 -22.33
CA SER A 16 15.24 11.11 -22.36
C SER A 16 15.04 11.52 -23.81
N ASN A 17 13.80 11.76 -24.22
CA ASN A 17 13.43 12.20 -25.57
C ASN A 17 12.48 13.40 -25.47
N ASP A 18 12.85 14.55 -26.06
CA ASP A 18 12.06 15.80 -26.05
C ASP A 18 11.50 16.20 -24.67
N GLY A 19 12.32 16.06 -23.62
CA GLY A 19 11.94 16.39 -22.24
C GLY A 19 11.06 15.35 -21.54
N ARG A 20 10.68 14.26 -22.21
CA ARG A 20 9.97 13.10 -21.64
C ARG A 20 10.96 11.99 -21.32
N GLN A 21 10.78 11.36 -20.16
CA GLN A 21 11.52 10.13 -19.84
C GLN A 21 10.69 8.94 -20.31
N LEU A 22 11.27 8.11 -21.16
CA LEU A 22 10.67 6.90 -21.72
C LEU A 22 11.38 5.67 -21.17
N ASN A 23 10.61 4.71 -20.68
CA ASN A 23 11.06 3.36 -20.41
C ASN A 23 10.97 2.56 -21.72
N VAL A 24 12.12 2.18 -22.28
CA VAL A 24 12.22 1.37 -23.48
C VAL A 24 12.57 -0.06 -23.09
N PHE A 25 11.78 -1.02 -23.58
CA PHE A 25 11.97 -2.44 -23.34
C PHE A 25 12.62 -3.08 -24.57
N ILE A 26 13.77 -3.73 -24.39
CA ILE A 26 14.59 -4.28 -25.47
C ILE A 26 14.80 -5.78 -25.22
N ASN A 27 14.69 -6.60 -26.26
CA ASN A 27 15.11 -8.00 -26.21
C ASN A 27 16.66 -8.06 -26.13
N PRO A 28 17.23 -8.61 -25.06
CA PRO A 28 18.69 -8.60 -24.85
C PRO A 28 19.47 -9.47 -25.86
N TYR A 29 18.81 -10.40 -26.55
CA TYR A 29 19.47 -11.31 -27.51
C TYR A 29 19.33 -10.86 -28.96
N SER A 30 18.16 -10.34 -29.35
CA SER A 30 17.93 -9.87 -30.71
C SER A 30 18.20 -8.38 -30.90
N GLY A 31 18.26 -7.60 -29.81
CA GLY A 31 18.35 -6.14 -29.87
C GLY A 31 17.05 -5.46 -30.30
N GLU A 32 15.95 -6.20 -30.45
CA GLU A 32 14.66 -5.69 -30.90
C GLU A 32 13.97 -4.87 -29.79
N VAL A 33 13.40 -3.72 -30.17
CA VAL A 33 12.59 -2.90 -29.26
C VAL A 33 11.20 -3.53 -29.16
N LEU A 34 10.86 -4.00 -27.97
CA LEU A 34 9.59 -4.66 -27.66
C LEU A 34 8.48 -3.64 -27.34
N GLY A 35 8.85 -2.43 -26.91
CA GLY A 35 7.89 -1.35 -26.67
C GLY A 35 8.48 -0.19 -25.86
N GLU A 36 7.70 0.88 -25.80
CA GLU A 36 8.03 2.11 -25.08
C GLU A 36 6.88 2.50 -24.15
N GLN A 37 7.22 2.99 -22.95
CA GLN A 37 6.25 3.46 -21.97
C GLN A 37 6.74 4.78 -21.35
N ASP A 38 5.88 5.78 -21.25
CA ASP A 38 6.23 7.03 -20.55
C ASP A 38 6.51 6.73 -19.07
N ALA A 39 7.68 7.15 -18.57
CA ALA A 39 8.10 6.86 -17.21
C ALA A 39 7.31 7.65 -16.15
N ARG A 40 6.74 8.81 -16.52
CA ARG A 40 6.00 9.70 -15.62
C ARG A 40 4.49 9.62 -15.81
N PHE A 41 4.02 9.43 -17.05
CA PHE A 41 2.60 9.43 -17.39
C PHE A 41 2.10 8.03 -17.79
N ASN A 42 2.25 7.08 -16.88
CA ASN A 42 1.61 5.77 -16.96
C ASN A 42 0.79 5.50 -15.69
N LEU A 43 -0.18 4.57 -15.76
CA LEU A 43 -1.09 4.26 -14.66
C LEU A 43 -0.36 3.94 -13.34
N GLN A 44 0.73 3.17 -13.42
CA GLN A 44 1.54 2.80 -12.27
C GLN A 44 2.24 4.04 -11.65
N ALA A 45 2.81 4.92 -12.48
CA ALA A 45 3.50 6.12 -12.02
C ALA A 45 2.52 7.09 -11.37
N VAL A 46 1.36 7.29 -11.99
CA VAL A 46 0.27 8.11 -11.43
C VAL A 46 -0.24 7.52 -10.12
N ALA A 47 -0.48 6.21 -10.06
CA ALA A 47 -0.94 5.56 -8.84
C ALA A 47 0.07 5.70 -7.68
N ARG A 48 1.38 5.55 -7.96
CA ARG A 48 2.42 5.78 -6.94
C ARG A 48 2.49 7.24 -6.49
N ALA A 49 2.42 8.19 -7.42
CA ALA A 49 2.44 9.60 -7.08
C ALA A 49 1.19 10.00 -6.27
N LEU A 50 0.02 9.48 -6.61
CA LEU A 50 -1.21 9.71 -5.85
C LEU A 50 -1.11 9.10 -4.44
N HIS A 51 -0.60 7.86 -4.34
CA HIS A 51 -0.51 7.14 -3.08
C HIS A 51 0.56 7.70 -2.14
N GLY A 52 1.72 8.07 -2.66
CA GLY A 52 2.87 8.53 -1.87
C GLY A 52 2.88 10.03 -1.61
N GLU A 53 2.46 10.85 -2.58
CA GLU A 53 2.61 12.32 -2.50
C GLU A 53 1.37 13.10 -2.95
N LEU A 54 0.22 12.44 -3.15
CA LEU A 54 -1.01 13.05 -3.69
C LEU A 54 -0.81 13.82 -5.00
N MET A 55 0.25 13.53 -5.76
CA MET A 55 0.68 14.27 -6.94
C MET A 55 1.02 15.77 -6.70
N ILE A 56 1.24 16.19 -5.46
CA ILE A 56 1.58 17.57 -5.10
C ILE A 56 3.04 17.72 -4.62
N GLY A 57 3.88 16.74 -4.92
CA GLY A 57 5.31 16.76 -4.58
C GLY A 57 5.57 16.67 -3.08
N THR A 58 6.62 17.36 -2.63
CA THR A 58 7.13 17.29 -1.24
C THR A 58 6.09 17.64 -0.17
N VAL A 59 5.11 18.50 -0.49
CA VAL A 59 4.05 18.82 0.48
C VAL A 59 3.14 17.62 0.72
N GLY A 60 2.78 16.90 -0.33
CA GLY A 60 1.91 15.74 -0.21
C GLY A 60 2.63 14.55 0.40
N ASP A 61 3.91 14.37 0.08
CA ASP A 61 4.78 13.40 0.74
C ASP A 61 4.77 13.56 2.27
N ARG A 62 5.02 14.79 2.76
CA ARG A 62 4.95 15.13 4.19
C ARG A 62 3.57 14.88 4.81
N LEU A 63 2.50 15.14 4.07
CA LEU A 63 1.12 14.90 4.54
C LEU A 63 0.82 13.41 4.63
N VAL A 64 1.26 12.60 3.66
CA VAL A 64 1.10 11.15 3.65
C VAL A 64 1.91 10.52 4.78
N GLU A 65 3.16 10.96 4.98
CA GLU A 65 4.00 10.53 6.09
C GLU A 65 3.32 10.81 7.45
N LEU A 66 2.81 12.03 7.62
CA LEU A 66 2.07 12.41 8.83
C LEU A 66 0.80 11.57 9.00
N ALA A 67 0.04 11.35 7.92
CA ALA A 67 -1.17 10.53 7.94
C ALA A 67 -0.87 9.06 8.28
N ALA A 68 0.22 8.49 7.76
CA ALA A 68 0.68 7.15 8.09
C ALA A 68 1.07 7.03 9.57
N GLY A 69 1.84 7.99 10.08
CA GLY A 69 2.24 8.05 11.49
C GLY A 69 1.04 8.16 12.44
N TRP A 70 0.10 9.08 12.16
CA TRP A 70 -1.15 9.19 12.92
C TRP A 70 -2.05 7.97 12.76
N GLY A 71 -2.04 7.33 11.59
CA GLY A 71 -2.75 6.08 11.34
C GLY A 71 -2.34 5.00 12.34
N VAL A 72 -1.04 4.84 12.61
CA VAL A 72 -0.56 3.91 13.63
C VAL A 72 -1.10 4.27 15.02
N VAL A 73 -1.03 5.55 15.42
CA VAL A 73 -1.52 6.01 16.72
C VAL A 73 -3.03 5.74 16.87
N LEU A 74 -3.82 6.03 15.82
CA LEU A 74 -5.26 5.79 15.81
C LEU A 74 -5.61 4.31 15.87
N VAL A 75 -4.88 3.46 15.15
CA VAL A 75 -5.12 2.00 15.19
C VAL A 75 -4.77 1.43 16.56
N VAL A 76 -3.63 1.80 17.14
CA VAL A 76 -3.21 1.33 18.47
C VAL A 76 -4.16 1.83 19.56
N SER A 77 -4.52 3.12 19.54
CA SER A 77 -5.46 3.68 20.51
C SER A 77 -6.87 3.10 20.37
N GLY A 78 -7.35 2.87 19.14
CA GLY A 78 -8.61 2.19 18.88
C GLY A 78 -8.65 0.78 19.45
N LEU A 79 -7.60 -0.02 19.22
CA LEU A 79 -7.45 -1.35 19.82
C LEU A 79 -7.41 -1.29 21.34
N TYR A 80 -6.69 -0.34 21.92
CA TYR A 80 -6.57 -0.17 23.37
C TYR A 80 -7.90 0.22 24.03
N LEU A 81 -8.65 1.15 23.44
CA LEU A 81 -9.95 1.59 23.94
C LEU A 81 -11.00 0.48 23.82
N TRP A 82 -10.93 -0.28 22.74
CA TRP A 82 -11.87 -1.36 22.46
C TRP A 82 -11.56 -2.66 23.23
N TRP A 83 -10.33 -2.82 23.74
CA TRP A 83 -9.90 -4.04 24.41
C TRP A 83 -10.87 -4.50 25.51
N PRO A 84 -11.36 -5.76 25.48
CA PRO A 84 -12.34 -6.23 26.44
C PRO A 84 -11.72 -6.41 27.81
N ARG A 85 -11.91 -5.42 28.68
CA ARG A 85 -11.54 -5.48 30.10
C ARG A 85 -12.57 -6.31 30.87
N GLY A 86 -12.31 -7.60 31.04
CA GLY A 86 -13.12 -8.51 31.87
C GLY A 86 -14.15 -9.38 31.13
N GLN A 87 -14.07 -9.49 29.79
CA GLN A 87 -14.92 -10.39 29.00
C GLN A 87 -14.04 -11.41 28.26
N SER A 88 -14.55 -12.63 28.04
CA SER A 88 -13.84 -13.69 27.30
C SER A 88 -13.40 -13.20 25.91
N ALA A 89 -12.10 -13.34 25.62
CA ALA A 89 -11.47 -12.98 24.34
C ALA A 89 -12.04 -13.76 23.13
N ALA A 90 -12.83 -14.82 23.36
CA ALA A 90 -13.46 -15.60 22.29
C ALA A 90 -14.40 -14.76 21.39
N GLY A 91 -14.97 -13.66 21.91
CA GLY A 91 -15.79 -12.74 21.10
C GLY A 91 -15.00 -11.77 20.20
N ILE A 92 -13.68 -11.72 20.36
CA ILE A 92 -12.76 -10.90 19.55
C ILE A 92 -12.33 -11.65 18.30
N LEU A 93 -12.08 -12.96 18.45
CA LEU A 93 -11.54 -13.80 17.39
C LEU A 93 -12.65 -14.40 16.52
N TRP A 94 -13.79 -14.77 17.11
CA TRP A 94 -14.92 -15.36 16.38
C TRP A 94 -16.22 -14.58 16.63
N PRO A 95 -16.93 -14.16 15.56
CA PRO A 95 -18.19 -13.46 15.69
C PRO A 95 -19.26 -14.42 16.22
N ARG A 96 -19.98 -14.02 17.27
CA ARG A 96 -21.07 -14.82 17.83
C ARG A 96 -22.34 -14.62 17.01
N LEU A 97 -22.44 -15.37 15.91
CA LEU A 97 -23.56 -15.33 14.97
C LEU A 97 -24.92 -15.72 15.58
N SER A 98 -24.93 -16.29 16.79
CA SER A 98 -26.15 -16.62 17.53
C SER A 98 -26.88 -15.41 18.12
N ARG A 99 -26.23 -14.24 18.19
CA ARG A 99 -26.84 -13.00 18.70
C ARG A 99 -27.39 -12.14 17.56
N ARG A 100 -28.53 -11.49 17.77
CA ARG A 100 -29.20 -10.60 16.79
C ARG A 100 -29.18 -9.14 17.23
N GLY A 101 -29.24 -8.21 16.28
CA GLY A 101 -29.37 -6.77 16.52
C GLY A 101 -28.03 -6.07 16.83
N ARG A 102 -28.05 -5.11 17.76
CA ARG A 102 -26.90 -4.23 18.08
C ARG A 102 -25.61 -4.98 18.46
N VAL A 103 -25.75 -6.13 19.13
CA VAL A 103 -24.61 -6.93 19.59
C VAL A 103 -23.89 -7.59 18.41
N LEU A 104 -24.62 -8.02 17.37
CA LEU A 104 -24.01 -8.60 16.17
C LEU A 104 -23.16 -7.58 15.42
N TRP A 105 -23.66 -6.36 15.21
CA TRP A 105 -22.91 -5.28 14.56
C TRP A 105 -21.63 -4.93 15.32
N ARG A 106 -21.71 -4.89 16.66
CA ARG A 106 -20.54 -4.68 17.51
C ARG A 106 -19.54 -5.84 17.38
N ASP A 107 -20.00 -7.08 17.39
CA ASP A 107 -19.14 -8.27 17.27
C ASP A 107 -18.53 -8.38 15.86
N LEU A 108 -19.25 -7.97 14.80
CA LEU A 108 -18.70 -7.87 13.45
C LEU A 108 -17.61 -6.80 13.37
N HIS A 109 -17.89 -5.58 13.83
CA HIS A 109 -16.90 -4.49 13.86
C HIS A 109 -15.69 -4.83 14.72
N ALA A 110 -15.89 -5.55 15.82
CA ALA A 110 -14.84 -6.06 16.68
C ALA A 110 -13.89 -7.01 15.94
N VAL A 111 -14.45 -8.04 15.30
CA VAL A 111 -13.66 -9.06 14.61
C VAL A 111 -13.00 -8.47 13.37
N THR A 112 -13.76 -7.75 12.53
CA THR A 112 -13.19 -7.11 11.33
C THR A 112 -12.21 -6.01 11.69
N GLY A 113 -12.48 -5.27 12.77
CA GLY A 113 -11.59 -4.26 13.30
C GLY A 113 -10.29 -4.84 13.84
N PHE A 114 -10.32 -5.99 14.53
CA PHE A 114 -9.11 -6.66 15.03
C PHE A 114 -8.23 -7.14 13.89
N TRP A 115 -8.78 -7.93 12.95
CA TRP A 115 -8.03 -8.44 11.80
C TRP A 115 -7.61 -7.31 10.86
N GLY A 116 -8.49 -6.33 10.64
CA GLY A 116 -8.22 -5.14 9.85
C GLY A 116 -7.12 -4.27 10.46
N ALA A 117 -7.13 -4.07 11.79
CA ALA A 117 -6.07 -3.34 12.49
C ALA A 117 -4.72 -4.04 12.38
N ALA A 118 -4.68 -5.37 12.50
CA ALA A 118 -3.44 -6.14 12.29
C ALA A 118 -2.89 -5.97 10.87
N LEU A 119 -3.76 -6.09 9.85
CA LEU A 119 -3.39 -5.88 8.45
C LEU A 119 -2.93 -4.43 8.19
N LEU A 120 -3.67 -3.45 8.73
CA LEU A 120 -3.35 -2.02 8.57
C LEU A 120 -2.02 -1.68 9.25
N LEU A 121 -1.76 -2.17 10.46
CA LEU A 121 -0.48 -1.98 11.13
C LEU A 121 0.66 -2.58 10.33
N PHE A 122 0.48 -3.79 9.81
CA PHE A 122 1.48 -4.42 8.94
C PHE A 122 1.75 -3.57 7.68
N MET A 123 0.70 -3.07 7.01
CA MET A 123 0.84 -2.22 5.82
C MET A 123 1.50 -0.88 6.15
N LEU A 124 1.10 -0.21 7.24
CA LEU A 124 1.65 1.08 7.65
C LEU A 124 3.14 0.96 8.02
N LEU A 125 3.49 -0.05 8.82
CA LEU A 125 4.89 -0.27 9.23
C LEU A 125 5.78 -0.65 8.06
N SER A 126 5.31 -1.54 7.16
CA SER A 126 6.08 -1.89 5.95
C SER A 126 6.20 -0.72 4.98
N GLY A 127 5.14 0.07 4.80
CA GLY A 127 5.16 1.28 3.98
C GLY A 127 6.16 2.32 4.49
N MET A 128 6.10 2.65 5.79
CA MET A 128 7.00 3.65 6.40
C MET A 128 8.48 3.27 6.31
N THR A 129 8.82 1.97 6.30
CA THR A 129 10.22 1.55 6.13
C THR A 129 10.79 1.83 4.73
N TRP A 130 9.95 2.16 3.76
CA TRP A 130 10.32 2.46 2.36
C TRP A 130 10.11 3.92 1.97
N THR A 131 9.61 4.78 2.86
CA THR A 131 9.35 6.21 2.60
C THR A 131 10.49 7.12 3.09
N GLY A 132 11.73 6.85 2.70
CA GLY A 132 12.91 7.64 3.09
C GLY A 132 13.92 7.80 1.98
#